data_AF-A0A2Z6NZ49-F1
#
_entry.id   AF-A0A2Z6NZ49-F1
#
_cell.length_a   1.000
_cell.length_b   1.000
_cell.length_c   1.000
_cell.angle_alpha   90.00
_cell.angle_beta   90.00
_cell.angle_gamma   90.00
#
_symmetry.space_group_name_H-M   'P 1'
#
loop_
_entity.id
_entity.type
_entity.pdbx_description
1 polymer ?
#
loop_
_entity_poly.entity_id
_entity_poly.type
_entity_poly.pdbx_seq_one_letter_code
_entity_poly.pdbx_strand_id
1 'polypeptide(L)'
;MREMGVEPDKHTFPLLLKMFSKSSVVHDPFMVYAQILKFGFDFDCFVGNALISAFGYCGFMKSACRVFDESPEKDIVAWTSLINGYVRNELAVQALKCFVEMRLKGALVDGVTVASVLRAAAMVGDVCFGKCVHGFYVETGRVVLNGSVYCALIDMYFKCGHCEDAYKVFDVMPYRDVVSWTVLVAGFVQCNKYQDALCVFQSMLLDNVMPNAFTPTSVLSACAHTGIGSRKDGASVYSVTRVFENLRVKHVHTWTEMINGLAVHGDALGALNVFSHMLEGGIQPNEVTFLGVLGACSHGGFVDEGKRLFEMMKHTYHLNPKMEHYGCMVDLLGRAGHLEDAKQIIDNMPMKPSPGIVAALLARRQHWICTPDKFVFNVSKLGSSSSGQEAHERNAGVYLILENLRLQLKLVNQAQWNEGFDLASKIDVG
;
A
#
# COMPACT_ATOMS: atom_id res chain seq x y z
N MET A 1 -17.11 -30.28 27.86
CA MET A 1 -16.49 -30.29 29.20
C MET A 1 -17.49 -29.98 30.30
N ARG A 2 -18.08 -28.76 30.37
CA ARG A 2 -19.01 -28.40 31.47
C ARG A 2 -20.29 -29.23 31.53
N GLU A 3 -20.88 -29.55 30.38
CA GLU A 3 -22.05 -30.46 30.31
C GLU A 3 -21.73 -31.90 30.75
N MET A 4 -20.44 -32.28 30.75
CA MET A 4 -19.95 -33.58 31.22
C MET A 4 -19.39 -33.52 32.65
N GLY A 5 -19.55 -32.40 33.36
CA GLY A 5 -19.05 -32.23 34.74
C GLY A 5 -17.53 -32.16 34.87
N VAL A 6 -16.79 -31.98 33.77
CA VAL A 6 -15.32 -31.93 33.80
C VAL A 6 -14.85 -30.49 34.03
N GLU A 7 -14.09 -30.26 35.10
CA GLU A 7 -13.52 -28.96 35.44
C GLU A 7 -12.33 -28.60 34.53
N PRO A 8 -12.17 -27.31 34.14
CA PRO A 8 -11.01 -26.87 33.38
C PRO A 8 -9.72 -27.00 34.19
N ASP A 9 -8.63 -27.38 33.51
CA ASP A 9 -7.29 -27.44 34.09
C ASP A 9 -6.35 -26.37 33.47
N LYS A 10 -5.11 -26.34 33.95
CA LYS A 10 -4.04 -25.44 33.46
C LYS A 10 -3.70 -25.60 31.98
N HIS A 11 -4.08 -26.71 31.33
CA HIS A 11 -3.85 -26.96 29.90
C HIS A 11 -5.08 -26.56 29.04
N THR A 12 -6.25 -26.49 29.65
CA THR A 12 -7.51 -26.12 28.99
C THR A 12 -7.50 -24.65 28.55
N PHE A 13 -7.07 -23.74 29.44
CA PHE A 13 -7.10 -22.30 29.16
C PHE A 13 -6.14 -21.85 28.04
N PRO A 14 -4.87 -22.29 27.98
CA PRO A 14 -3.97 -21.95 26.89
C PRO A 14 -4.47 -22.37 25.51
N LEU A 15 -5.18 -23.51 25.41
CA LEU A 15 -5.81 -23.95 24.17
C LEU A 15 -6.94 -23.01 23.73
N LEU A 16 -7.78 -22.58 24.68
CA LEU A 16 -8.82 -21.57 24.41
C LEU A 16 -8.21 -20.23 24.00
N LEU A 17 -7.17 -19.78 24.71
CA LEU A 17 -6.46 -18.53 24.41
C LEU A 17 -5.74 -18.58 23.05
N LYS A 18 -5.28 -19.75 22.62
CA LYS A 18 -4.69 -19.93 21.28
C LYS A 18 -5.71 -19.71 20.15
N MET A 19 -7.01 -19.88 20.41
CA MET A 19 -8.05 -19.62 19.40
C MET A 19 -8.14 -18.15 19.01
N PHE A 20 -7.81 -17.23 19.92
CA PHE A 20 -7.74 -15.80 19.62
C PHE A 20 -6.70 -15.52 18.53
N SER A 21 -5.63 -16.32 18.47
CA SER A 21 -4.61 -16.18 17.42
C SER A 21 -5.00 -16.74 16.05
N LYS A 22 -6.09 -17.51 15.97
CA LYS A 22 -6.52 -18.24 14.77
C LYS A 22 -7.87 -17.77 14.21
N SER A 23 -8.72 -17.20 15.04
CA SER A 23 -10.07 -16.75 14.66
C SER A 23 -10.02 -15.37 14.01
N SER A 24 -10.79 -15.17 12.95
CA SER A 24 -11.06 -13.85 12.38
C SER A 24 -12.09 -13.05 13.20
N VAL A 25 -12.76 -13.71 14.15
CA VAL A 25 -13.72 -13.08 15.07
C VAL A 25 -12.96 -12.54 16.29
N VAL A 26 -13.14 -11.25 16.57
CA VAL A 26 -12.61 -10.62 17.79
C VAL A 26 -13.35 -11.19 18.99
N HIS A 27 -12.71 -12.12 19.68
CA HIS A 27 -13.19 -12.61 20.96
C HIS A 27 -12.70 -11.70 22.08
N ASP A 28 -13.54 -11.46 23.09
CA ASP A 28 -13.16 -10.71 24.28
C ASP A 28 -12.29 -11.60 25.20
N PRO A 29 -10.97 -11.33 25.35
CA PRO A 29 -10.08 -12.12 26.19
C PRO A 29 -10.42 -12.00 27.68
N PHE A 30 -11.14 -10.96 28.11
CA PHE A 30 -11.51 -10.75 29.50
C PHE A 30 -12.46 -11.83 30.04
N MET A 31 -13.30 -12.42 29.18
CA MET A 31 -14.18 -13.53 29.57
C MET A 31 -13.37 -14.75 30.02
N VAL A 32 -12.32 -15.10 29.27
CA VAL A 32 -11.44 -16.24 29.60
C VAL A 32 -10.57 -15.89 30.81
N TYR A 33 -10.08 -14.65 30.89
CA TYR A 33 -9.33 -14.16 32.03
C TYR A 33 -10.11 -14.24 33.35
N ALA A 34 -11.40 -13.84 33.35
CA ALA A 34 -12.26 -13.95 34.52
C ALA A 34 -12.46 -15.40 34.99
N GLN A 35 -12.51 -16.36 34.05
CA GLN A 35 -12.56 -17.78 34.40
C GLN A 35 -11.24 -18.26 35.00
N ILE A 36 -10.09 -17.85 34.44
CA ILE A 36 -8.76 -18.19 34.97
C ILE A 36 -8.62 -17.74 36.42
N LEU A 37 -9.03 -16.50 36.73
CA LEU A 37 -9.05 -15.97 38.10
C LEU A 37 -9.98 -16.78 39.01
N LYS A 38 -11.18 -17.13 38.53
CA LYS A 38 -12.16 -17.92 39.30
C LYS A 38 -11.62 -19.30 39.70
N PHE A 39 -10.86 -19.93 38.81
CA PHE A 39 -10.28 -21.26 39.05
C PHE A 39 -8.87 -21.21 39.67
N GLY A 40 -8.32 -20.01 39.94
CA GLY A 40 -7.03 -19.83 40.63
C GLY A 40 -5.80 -20.18 39.79
N PHE A 41 -5.87 -20.02 38.46
CA PHE A 41 -4.76 -20.30 37.54
C PHE A 41 -3.99 -19.03 37.12
N ASP A 42 -4.22 -17.90 37.79
CA ASP A 42 -3.64 -16.59 37.48
C ASP A 42 -2.13 -16.49 37.75
N PHE A 43 -1.60 -17.30 38.68
CA PHE A 43 -0.17 -17.39 38.97
C PHE A 43 0.57 -18.50 38.21
N ASP A 44 -0.13 -19.31 37.40
CA ASP A 44 0.50 -20.35 36.59
C ASP A 44 1.25 -19.72 35.40
N CYS A 45 2.55 -19.98 35.29
CA CYS A 45 3.40 -19.37 34.26
C CYS A 45 2.95 -19.69 32.83
N PHE A 46 2.45 -20.90 32.58
CA PHE A 46 2.00 -21.33 31.26
C PHE A 46 0.69 -20.65 30.86
N VAL A 47 -0.24 -20.51 31.81
CA VAL A 47 -1.49 -19.75 31.62
C VAL A 47 -1.22 -18.26 31.47
N GLY A 48 -0.33 -17.68 32.29
CA GLY A 48 0.10 -16.28 32.20
C GLY A 48 0.71 -15.93 30.84
N ASN A 49 1.61 -16.78 30.32
CA ASN A 49 2.22 -16.60 28.99
C ASN A 49 1.19 -16.64 27.86
N ALA A 50 0.21 -17.53 27.94
CA ALA A 50 -0.90 -17.60 27.00
C ALA A 50 -1.78 -16.34 27.07
N LEU A 51 -2.02 -15.80 28.28
CA LEU A 51 -2.77 -14.57 28.50
C LEU A 51 -2.06 -13.34 27.92
N ILE A 52 -0.76 -13.20 28.15
CA ILE A 52 0.06 -12.11 27.58
C ILE A 52 -0.05 -12.14 26.05
N SER A 53 0.10 -13.33 25.46
CA SER A 53 -0.02 -13.53 24.01
C SER A 53 -1.42 -13.19 23.49
N ALA A 54 -2.49 -13.61 24.17
CA ALA A 54 -3.86 -13.34 23.77
C ALA A 54 -4.24 -11.87 23.90
N PHE A 55 -3.91 -11.22 25.02
CA PHE A 55 -4.14 -9.78 25.19
C PHE A 55 -3.34 -8.97 24.16
N GLY A 56 -2.09 -9.35 23.89
CA GLY A 56 -1.28 -8.73 22.84
C GLY A 56 -1.89 -8.90 21.45
N TYR A 57 -2.45 -10.08 21.14
CA TYR A 57 -3.15 -10.31 19.88
C TYR A 57 -4.40 -9.44 19.73
N CYS A 58 -5.18 -9.28 20.81
CA CYS A 58 -6.40 -8.47 20.81
C CYS A 58 -6.14 -6.96 20.99
N GLY A 59 -4.88 -6.53 21.08
CA GLY A 59 -4.48 -5.13 21.23
C GLY A 59 -4.63 -4.52 22.63
N PHE A 60 -4.96 -5.34 23.64
CA PHE A 60 -5.06 -4.89 25.03
C PHE A 60 -3.68 -4.91 25.72
N MET A 61 -2.73 -4.12 25.20
CA MET A 61 -1.35 -4.16 25.69
C MET A 61 -1.20 -3.77 27.17
N LYS A 62 -2.04 -2.88 27.70
CA LYS A 62 -2.04 -2.56 29.14
C LYS A 62 -2.35 -3.78 30.00
N SER A 63 -3.30 -4.61 29.58
CA SER A 63 -3.64 -5.86 30.26
C SER A 63 -2.53 -6.89 30.11
N ALA A 64 -1.91 -6.98 28.93
CA ALA A 64 -0.74 -7.85 28.72
C ALA A 64 0.43 -7.49 29.65
N CYS A 65 0.75 -6.19 29.79
CA CYS A 65 1.76 -5.71 30.73
C CYS A 65 1.40 -6.08 32.17
N ARG A 66 0.14 -5.88 32.57
CA ARG A 66 -0.31 -6.20 33.92
C ARG A 66 -0.11 -7.68 34.27
N VAL A 67 -0.55 -8.59 33.40
CA VAL A 67 -0.34 -10.03 33.59
C VAL A 67 1.14 -10.37 33.64
N PHE A 68 1.95 -9.73 32.80
CA PHE A 68 3.40 -9.91 32.82
C PHE A 68 4.03 -9.43 34.14
N ASP A 69 3.65 -8.25 34.63
CA ASP A 69 4.17 -7.66 35.86
C ASP A 69 3.79 -8.48 37.09
N GLU A 70 2.53 -8.93 37.16
CA GLU A 70 1.98 -9.80 38.21
C GLU A 70 2.55 -11.23 38.17
N SER A 71 3.13 -11.66 37.04
CA SER A 71 3.70 -13.01 36.91
C SER A 71 4.92 -13.20 37.84
N PRO A 72 4.93 -14.26 38.67
CA PRO A 72 5.98 -14.50 39.65
C PRO A 72 7.35 -14.80 39.01
N GLU A 73 7.34 -15.50 37.87
CA GLU A 73 8.54 -15.79 37.07
C GLU A 73 8.32 -15.36 35.62
N LYS A 74 9.21 -14.49 35.14
CA LYS A 74 9.19 -13.97 33.76
C LYS A 74 10.22 -14.74 32.95
N ASP A 75 9.79 -15.89 32.41
CA ASP A 75 10.60 -16.73 31.54
C ASP A 75 10.77 -16.11 30.13
N ILE A 76 11.58 -16.75 29.28
CA ILE A 76 11.87 -16.31 27.92
C ILE A 76 10.57 -16.15 27.11
N VAL A 77 9.59 -17.03 27.35
CA VAL A 77 8.30 -17.04 26.65
C VAL A 77 7.46 -15.83 27.06
N ALA A 78 7.44 -15.44 28.34
CA ALA A 78 6.76 -14.24 28.83
C ALA A 78 7.30 -12.98 28.14
N TRP A 79 8.62 -12.80 28.15
CA TRP A 79 9.29 -11.67 27.51
C TRP A 79 9.04 -11.64 26.00
N THR A 80 9.19 -12.77 25.33
CA THR A 80 8.99 -12.89 23.89
C THR A 80 7.53 -12.65 23.49
N SER A 81 6.58 -13.09 24.32
CA SER A 81 5.15 -12.82 24.13
C SER A 81 4.84 -11.33 24.24
N LEU A 82 5.42 -10.65 25.24
CA LEU A 82 5.23 -9.22 25.45
C LEU A 82 5.85 -8.38 24.31
N ILE A 83 7.08 -8.70 23.89
CA ILE A 83 7.75 -8.06 22.76
C ILE A 83 6.94 -8.26 21.47
N ASN A 84 6.47 -9.48 21.20
CA ASN A 84 5.60 -9.75 20.05
C ASN A 84 4.30 -8.94 20.12
N GLY A 85 3.67 -8.86 21.29
CA GLY A 85 2.49 -8.04 21.51
C GLY A 85 2.73 -6.57 21.13
N TYR A 86 3.83 -5.98 21.58
CA TYR A 86 4.18 -4.60 21.21
C TYR A 86 4.39 -4.43 19.71
N VAL A 87 5.16 -5.31 19.06
CA VAL A 87 5.43 -5.25 17.61
C VAL A 87 4.14 -5.33 16.80
N ARG A 88 3.22 -6.24 17.18
CA ARG A 88 1.95 -6.42 16.48
C ARG A 88 1.00 -5.24 16.60
N ASN A 89 1.11 -4.47 17.67
CA ASN A 89 0.30 -3.27 17.93
C ASN A 89 1.03 -1.98 17.52
N GLU A 90 2.07 -2.09 16.68
CA GLU A 90 2.82 -0.95 16.15
C GLU A 90 3.56 -0.11 17.21
N LEU A 91 3.75 -0.66 18.41
CA LEU A 91 4.46 -0.04 19.53
C LEU A 91 5.94 -0.44 19.54
N ALA A 92 6.62 -0.18 18.41
CA ALA A 92 7.98 -0.68 18.17
C ALA A 92 9.01 -0.16 19.20
N VAL A 93 8.91 1.10 19.62
CA VAL A 93 9.83 1.68 20.63
C VAL A 93 9.70 0.97 21.98
N GLN A 94 8.47 0.64 22.38
CA GLN A 94 8.19 -0.11 23.61
C GLN A 94 8.71 -1.54 23.51
N ALA A 95 8.59 -2.18 22.34
CA ALA A 95 9.17 -3.50 22.09
C ALA A 95 10.70 -3.50 22.30
N LEU A 96 11.40 -2.49 21.76
CA LEU A 96 12.85 -2.35 21.91
C LEU A 96 13.25 -2.07 23.37
N LYS A 97 12.52 -1.20 24.08
CA LYS A 97 12.74 -0.96 25.51
C LYS A 97 12.56 -2.23 26.35
N CYS A 98 11.51 -3.00 26.07
CA CYS A 98 11.23 -4.28 26.73
C CYS A 98 12.38 -5.28 26.49
N PHE A 99 12.92 -5.34 25.27
CA PHE A 99 14.08 -6.18 24.97
C PHE A 99 15.36 -5.75 25.71
N VAL A 100 15.61 -4.44 25.84
CA VAL A 100 16.74 -3.95 26.63
C VAL A 100 16.58 -4.34 28.10
N GLU A 101 15.38 -4.22 28.66
CA GLU A 101 15.08 -4.65 30.03
C GLU A 101 15.28 -6.16 30.23
N MET A 102 14.78 -6.98 29.28
CA MET A 102 14.99 -8.43 29.26
C MET A 102 16.48 -8.77 29.38
N ARG A 103 17.33 -8.08 28.61
CA ARG A 103 18.79 -8.27 28.65
C ARG A 103 19.43 -7.79 29.94
N LEU A 104 19.00 -6.65 30.48
CA LEU A 104 19.53 -6.12 31.75
C LEU A 104 19.22 -7.06 32.93
N LYS A 105 18.10 -7.79 32.86
CA LYS A 105 17.74 -8.83 33.84
C LYS A 105 18.41 -10.18 33.59
N GLY A 106 19.27 -10.28 32.58
CA GLY A 106 20.01 -11.51 32.28
C GLY A 106 19.16 -12.63 31.68
N ALA A 107 17.97 -12.34 31.17
CA ALA A 107 17.13 -13.35 30.54
C ALA A 107 17.74 -13.80 29.20
N LEU A 108 17.68 -15.10 28.93
CA LEU A 108 18.15 -15.70 27.68
C LEU A 108 17.28 -15.26 26.50
N VAL A 109 17.91 -15.02 25.36
CA VAL A 109 17.25 -14.58 24.12
C VAL A 109 17.24 -15.75 23.16
N ASP A 110 16.09 -16.05 22.56
CA ASP A 110 15.95 -17.10 21.55
C ASP A 110 15.76 -16.50 20.13
N GLY A 111 15.70 -17.37 19.12
CA GLY A 111 15.51 -16.93 17.73
C GLY A 111 14.17 -16.22 17.48
N VAL A 112 13.11 -16.55 18.24
CA VAL A 112 11.80 -15.90 18.12
C VAL A 112 11.87 -14.49 18.70
N THR A 113 12.57 -14.30 19.83
CA THR A 113 12.86 -12.98 20.38
C THR A 113 13.65 -12.15 19.36
N VAL A 114 14.73 -12.68 18.79
CA VAL A 114 15.56 -11.98 17.79
C VAL A 114 14.73 -11.54 16.58
N ALA A 115 13.93 -12.43 16.00
CA ALA A 115 13.08 -12.08 14.85
C ALA A 115 12.04 -11.00 15.20
N SER A 116 11.54 -10.98 16.44
CA SER A 116 10.58 -9.96 16.90
C SER A 116 11.26 -8.59 17.09
N VAL A 117 12.45 -8.59 17.66
CA VAL A 117 13.25 -7.39 17.89
C VAL A 117 13.75 -6.78 16.59
N LEU A 118 14.15 -7.60 15.61
CA LEU A 118 14.52 -7.15 14.26
C LEU A 118 13.33 -6.50 13.54
N ARG A 119 12.13 -7.07 13.65
CA ARG A 119 10.90 -6.43 13.14
C ARG A 119 10.66 -5.08 13.81
N ALA A 120 10.82 -4.97 15.12
CA ALA A 120 10.71 -3.69 15.83
C ALA A 120 11.73 -2.65 15.31
N ALA A 121 12.99 -3.06 15.13
CA ALA A 121 14.04 -2.21 14.58
C ALA A 121 13.70 -1.75 13.15
N ALA A 122 13.16 -2.64 12.32
CA ALA A 122 12.70 -2.33 10.97
C ALA A 122 11.57 -1.29 10.94
N MET A 123 10.63 -1.36 11.89
CA MET A 123 9.52 -0.40 12.01
C MET A 123 10.00 0.99 12.44
N VAL A 124 11.05 1.07 13.26
CA VAL A 124 11.66 2.34 13.68
C VAL A 124 12.64 2.86 12.61
N GLY A 125 13.15 1.99 11.74
CA GLY A 125 14.23 2.31 10.80
C GLY A 125 15.61 2.38 11.48
N ASP A 126 15.80 1.75 12.65
CA ASP A 126 17.06 1.78 13.40
C ASP A 126 18.02 0.67 12.93
N VAL A 127 18.75 0.97 11.86
CA VAL A 127 19.75 0.04 11.30
C VAL A 127 20.91 -0.22 12.24
N CYS A 128 21.30 0.74 13.08
CA CYS A 128 22.42 0.59 14.00
C CYS A 128 22.08 -0.48 15.03
N PHE A 129 20.88 -0.40 15.61
CA PHE A 129 20.39 -1.41 16.52
C PHE A 129 20.21 -2.77 15.83
N GLY A 130 19.65 -2.79 14.61
CA GLY A 130 19.53 -4.00 13.81
C GLY A 130 20.87 -4.70 13.54
N LYS A 131 21.91 -3.94 13.17
CA LYS A 131 23.28 -4.43 12.97
C LYS A 131 23.90 -4.96 14.27
N CYS A 132 23.65 -4.30 15.40
CA CYS A 132 24.07 -4.80 16.71
C CYS A 132 23.43 -6.16 17.04
N VAL A 133 22.13 -6.31 16.79
CA VAL A 133 21.43 -7.59 16.99
C VAL A 133 21.96 -8.66 16.04
N HIS A 134 22.15 -8.34 14.76
CA HIS A 134 22.71 -9.23 13.76
C HIS A 134 24.11 -9.72 14.17
N GLY A 135 25.06 -8.82 14.41
CA GLY A 135 26.42 -9.17 14.81
C GLY A 135 26.48 -9.91 16.15
N PHE A 136 25.66 -9.50 17.14
CA PHE A 136 25.73 -10.12 18.47
C PHE A 136 25.05 -11.48 18.55
N TYR A 137 23.93 -11.72 17.88
CA TYR A 137 23.18 -12.99 18.04
C TYR A 137 23.40 -13.97 16.90
N VAL A 138 23.53 -13.48 15.67
CA VAL A 138 23.54 -14.31 14.46
C VAL A 138 24.98 -14.69 14.10
N GLU A 139 25.85 -13.70 13.93
CA GLU A 139 27.25 -13.93 13.52
C GLU A 139 28.06 -14.70 14.58
N THR A 140 27.74 -14.54 15.87
CA THR A 140 28.40 -15.31 16.95
C THR A 140 27.72 -16.64 17.26
N GLY A 141 26.64 -17.00 16.56
CA GLY A 141 25.93 -18.27 16.76
C GLY A 141 25.25 -18.42 18.13
N ARG A 142 24.83 -17.32 18.77
CA ARG A 142 24.19 -17.35 20.11
C ARG A 142 22.73 -17.78 20.09
N VAL A 143 22.09 -17.77 18.92
CA VAL A 143 20.72 -18.26 18.73
C VAL A 143 20.67 -19.29 17.61
N VAL A 144 19.76 -20.25 17.74
CA VAL A 144 19.46 -21.19 16.65
C VAL A 144 18.82 -20.42 15.51
N LEU A 145 19.51 -20.37 14.38
CA LEU A 145 19.03 -19.71 13.18
C LEU A 145 18.02 -20.60 12.46
N ASN A 146 16.91 -19.99 12.04
CA ASN A 146 15.89 -20.61 11.22
C ASN A 146 15.45 -19.63 10.13
N GLY A 147 14.62 -20.09 9.20
CA GLY A 147 14.12 -19.25 8.10
C GLY A 147 13.47 -17.95 8.58
N SER A 148 12.78 -17.96 9.72
CA SER A 148 12.15 -16.77 10.30
C SER A 148 13.15 -15.70 10.73
N VAL A 149 14.28 -16.09 11.32
CA VAL A 149 15.34 -15.14 11.71
C VAL A 149 15.98 -14.51 10.48
N TYR A 150 16.31 -15.32 9.46
CA TYR A 150 16.84 -14.81 8.19
C TYR A 150 15.86 -13.86 7.50
N CYS A 151 14.58 -14.23 7.40
CA CYS A 151 13.56 -13.37 6.80
C CYS A 151 13.41 -12.05 7.57
N ALA A 152 13.48 -12.06 8.91
CA ALA A 152 13.40 -10.85 9.72
C ALA A 152 14.63 -9.94 9.54
N LEU A 153 15.83 -10.50 9.36
CA LEU A 153 17.04 -9.73 9.04
C LEU A 153 16.93 -9.08 7.66
N ILE A 154 16.51 -9.84 6.64
CA ILE A 154 16.35 -9.35 5.27
C ILE A 154 15.32 -8.20 5.24
N ASP A 155 14.14 -8.38 5.85
CA ASP A 155 13.11 -7.33 5.97
C ASP A 155 13.61 -6.09 6.71
N MET A 156 14.37 -6.28 7.81
CA MET A 156 14.97 -5.17 8.56
C MET A 156 15.95 -4.36 7.71
N TYR A 157 16.86 -5.03 6.98
CA TYR A 157 17.80 -4.34 6.13
C TYR A 157 17.13 -3.58 4.99
N PHE A 158 16.11 -4.17 4.33
CA PHE A 158 15.35 -3.48 3.29
C PHE A 158 14.60 -2.26 3.80
N LYS A 159 13.86 -2.38 4.92
CA LYS A 159 13.14 -1.24 5.52
C LYS A 159 14.06 -0.13 6.00
N CYS A 160 15.30 -0.48 6.35
CA CYS A 160 16.36 0.47 6.66
C CYS A 160 17.12 0.99 5.42
N GLY A 161 16.72 0.64 4.19
CA GLY A 161 17.34 1.08 2.94
C GLY A 161 18.67 0.41 2.58
N HIS A 162 19.07 -0.64 3.27
CA HIS A 162 20.36 -1.34 3.10
C HIS A 162 20.20 -2.61 2.25
N CYS A 163 19.84 -2.45 0.98
CA CYS A 163 19.56 -3.56 0.06
C CYS A 163 20.71 -4.57 -0.07
N GLU A 164 21.95 -4.09 -0.13
CA GLU A 164 23.13 -4.96 -0.30
C GLU A 164 23.37 -5.85 0.92
N ASP A 165 23.15 -5.32 2.12
CA ASP A 165 23.27 -6.10 3.36
C ASP A 165 22.13 -7.13 3.44
N ALA A 166 20.92 -6.78 2.98
CA ALA A 166 19.81 -7.72 2.86
C ALA A 166 20.13 -8.89 1.92
N TYR A 167 20.73 -8.61 0.75
CA TYR A 167 21.13 -9.64 -0.20
C TYR A 167 22.24 -10.54 0.35
N LYS A 168 23.24 -9.99 1.06
CA LYS A 168 24.28 -10.80 1.72
C LYS A 168 23.70 -11.79 2.73
N VAL A 169 22.73 -11.36 3.54
CA VAL A 169 22.04 -12.24 4.49
C VAL A 169 21.30 -13.36 3.77
N PHE A 170 20.66 -13.06 2.64
CA PHE A 170 20.02 -14.08 1.82
C PHE A 170 21.03 -15.05 1.19
N ASP A 171 22.20 -14.55 0.77
CA ASP A 171 23.21 -15.37 0.13
C ASP A 171 23.78 -16.43 1.08
N VAL A 172 24.03 -16.05 2.33
CA VAL A 172 24.52 -16.98 3.37
C VAL A 172 23.44 -17.90 3.96
N MET A 173 22.17 -17.73 3.58
CA MET A 173 21.06 -18.52 4.11
C MET A 173 21.19 -20.00 3.67
N PRO A 174 21.31 -20.97 4.61
CA PRO A 174 21.58 -22.37 4.26
C PRO A 174 20.47 -23.06 3.46
N TYR A 175 19.22 -22.67 3.70
CA TYR A 175 18.06 -23.23 3.02
C TYR A 175 17.11 -22.09 2.65
N ARG A 176 16.85 -21.95 1.34
CA ARG A 176 15.99 -20.90 0.78
C ARG A 176 14.66 -21.52 0.40
N ASP A 177 13.59 -21.05 1.02
CA ASP A 177 12.22 -21.44 0.71
C ASP A 177 11.44 -20.32 0.02
N VAL A 178 10.21 -20.61 -0.38
CA VAL A 178 9.30 -19.65 -1.05
C VAL A 178 9.17 -18.34 -0.25
N VAL A 179 9.20 -18.42 1.09
CA VAL A 179 9.07 -17.24 1.96
C VAL A 179 10.31 -16.36 1.84
N SER A 180 11.51 -16.92 1.96
CA SER A 180 12.76 -16.16 1.85
C SER A 180 12.91 -15.45 0.50
N TRP A 181 12.59 -16.14 -0.61
CA TRP A 181 12.59 -15.53 -1.95
C TRP A 181 11.55 -14.42 -2.08
N THR A 182 10.35 -14.61 -1.51
CA THR A 182 9.28 -13.59 -1.56
C THR A 182 9.68 -12.34 -0.79
N VAL A 183 10.30 -12.48 0.38
CA VAL A 183 10.80 -11.36 1.18
C VAL A 183 11.87 -10.59 0.40
N LEU A 184 12.78 -11.30 -0.28
CA LEU A 184 13.83 -10.68 -1.09
C LEU A 184 13.26 -9.87 -2.27
N VAL A 185 12.36 -10.48 -3.07
CA VAL A 185 11.69 -9.80 -4.20
C VAL A 185 10.92 -8.58 -3.71
N ALA A 186 10.09 -8.73 -2.67
CA ALA A 186 9.30 -7.63 -2.14
C ALA A 186 10.17 -6.49 -1.60
N GLY A 187 11.30 -6.82 -0.96
CA GLY A 187 12.25 -5.83 -0.45
C GLY A 187 12.87 -4.97 -1.55
N PHE A 188 13.32 -5.58 -2.66
CA PHE A 188 13.84 -4.82 -3.80
C PHE A 188 12.79 -3.91 -4.43
N VAL A 189 11.54 -4.36 -4.51
CA VAL A 189 10.41 -3.53 -5.00
C VAL A 189 10.17 -2.34 -4.06
N GLN A 190 10.20 -2.54 -2.75
CA GLN A 190 10.05 -1.46 -1.76
C GLN A 190 11.16 -0.40 -1.86
N CYS A 191 12.37 -0.81 -2.23
CA CYS A 191 13.50 0.08 -2.44
C CYS A 191 13.56 0.68 -3.86
N ASN A 192 12.51 0.50 -4.68
CA ASN A 192 12.43 0.94 -6.07
C ASN A 192 13.56 0.39 -6.98
N LYS A 193 14.19 -0.73 -6.57
CA LYS A 193 15.22 -1.45 -7.32
C LYS A 193 14.57 -2.56 -8.15
N TYR A 194 13.71 -2.14 -9.07
CA TYR A 194 12.81 -3.08 -9.77
C TYR A 194 13.55 -4.08 -10.67
N GLN A 195 14.65 -3.68 -11.33
CA GLN A 195 15.45 -4.61 -12.15
C GLN A 195 16.05 -5.73 -11.30
N ASP A 196 16.58 -5.39 -10.13
CA ASP A 196 17.14 -6.39 -9.19
C ASP A 196 16.03 -7.34 -8.70
N ALA A 197 14.82 -6.83 -8.45
CA ALA A 197 13.66 -7.66 -8.10
C ALA A 197 13.33 -8.69 -9.20
N LEU A 198 13.42 -8.30 -10.48
CA LEU A 198 13.20 -9.21 -11.62
C LEU A 198 14.31 -10.25 -11.74
N CYS A 199 15.58 -9.86 -11.58
CA CYS A 199 16.71 -10.78 -11.57
C CYS A 199 16.61 -11.82 -10.43
N VAL A 200 16.19 -11.38 -9.24
CA VAL A 200 15.95 -12.28 -8.10
C VAL A 200 14.79 -13.22 -8.39
N PHE A 201 13.70 -12.73 -8.96
CA PHE A 201 12.57 -13.58 -9.34
C PHE A 201 12.97 -14.63 -10.39
N GLN A 202 13.78 -14.27 -11.38
CA GLN A 202 14.34 -15.22 -12.32
C GLN A 202 15.18 -16.29 -11.62
N SER A 203 16.02 -15.89 -10.66
CA SER A 203 16.83 -16.82 -9.87
C SER A 203 15.96 -17.79 -9.07
N MET A 204 14.85 -17.32 -8.48
CA MET A 204 13.87 -18.16 -7.80
C MET A 204 13.28 -19.24 -8.73
N LEU A 205 12.96 -18.88 -9.97
CA LEU A 205 12.43 -19.81 -10.97
C LEU A 205 13.49 -20.80 -11.46
N LEU A 206 14.74 -20.37 -11.64
CA LEU A 206 15.86 -21.24 -12.02
C LEU A 206 16.17 -22.29 -10.95
N ASP A 207 16.00 -21.92 -9.68
CA ASP A 207 16.12 -22.84 -8.53
C ASP A 207 14.88 -23.74 -8.36
N ASN A 208 13.94 -23.72 -9.32
CA ASN A 208 12.69 -24.48 -9.32
C ASN A 208 11.80 -24.23 -8.09
N VAL A 209 11.93 -23.06 -7.46
CA VAL A 209 11.09 -22.67 -6.33
C VAL A 209 9.83 -22.01 -6.86
N MET A 210 8.68 -22.66 -6.65
CA MET A 210 7.40 -22.15 -7.11
C MET A 210 6.99 -20.87 -6.35
N PRO A 211 6.72 -19.76 -7.07
CA PRO A 211 6.21 -18.54 -6.46
C PRO A 211 4.86 -18.75 -5.76
N ASN A 212 4.66 -18.09 -4.61
CA ASN A 212 3.34 -18.05 -3.96
C ASN A 212 2.45 -16.98 -4.62
N ALA A 213 1.19 -16.83 -4.20
CA ALA A 213 0.29 -15.83 -4.79
C ALA A 213 0.78 -14.36 -4.65
N PHE A 214 1.68 -14.09 -3.71
CA PHE A 214 2.18 -12.75 -3.42
C PHE A 214 3.36 -12.36 -4.31
N THR A 215 4.30 -13.28 -4.57
CA THR A 215 5.51 -13.00 -5.36
C THR A 215 5.21 -12.42 -6.76
N PRO A 216 4.29 -12.99 -7.57
CA PRO A 216 3.94 -12.44 -8.87
C PRO A 216 3.35 -11.04 -8.80
N THR A 217 2.63 -10.71 -7.72
CA THR A 217 2.06 -9.37 -7.54
C THR A 217 3.18 -8.33 -7.37
N SER A 218 4.19 -8.64 -6.53
CA SER A 218 5.38 -7.79 -6.39
C SER A 218 6.17 -7.66 -7.69
N VAL A 219 6.30 -8.76 -8.46
CA VAL A 219 7.00 -8.79 -9.74
C VAL A 219 6.26 -8.00 -10.82
N LEU A 220 4.94 -8.12 -10.91
CA LEU A 220 4.12 -7.36 -11.85
C LEU A 220 4.26 -5.85 -11.60
N SER A 221 4.32 -5.45 -10.31
CA SER A 221 4.60 -4.07 -9.94
C SER A 221 5.99 -3.62 -10.36
N ALA A 222 7.02 -4.45 -10.14
CA ALA A 222 8.35 -4.17 -10.64
C ALA A 222 8.35 -3.96 -12.16
N CYS A 223 7.69 -4.85 -12.91
CA CYS A 223 7.62 -4.74 -14.36
C CYS A 223 6.94 -3.45 -14.83
N ALA A 224 5.82 -3.07 -14.21
CA ALA A 224 5.07 -1.84 -14.50
C ALA A 224 5.92 -0.56 -14.32
N HIS A 225 6.88 -0.57 -13.40
CA HIS A 225 7.77 0.57 -13.17
C HIS A 225 9.04 0.52 -14.03
N THR A 226 9.50 -0.67 -14.42
CA THR A 226 10.75 -0.79 -15.19
C THR A 226 10.67 -0.38 -16.65
N GLY A 227 9.48 -0.41 -17.28
CA GLY A 227 9.28 -0.01 -18.67
C GLY A 227 10.32 -0.58 -19.65
N ILE A 228 9.97 -1.62 -20.41
CA ILE A 228 10.84 -2.02 -21.52
C ILE A 228 10.79 -0.93 -22.60
N GLY A 229 11.70 0.03 -22.48
CA GLY A 229 12.37 0.62 -23.62
C GLY A 229 13.14 -0.47 -24.34
N SER A 230 12.46 -1.16 -25.27
CA SER A 230 13.13 -1.77 -26.42
C SER A 230 12.19 -1.65 -27.62
N ARG A 231 12.33 -0.53 -28.33
CA ARG A 231 12.33 -0.62 -29.78
C ARG A 231 13.32 -1.74 -30.14
N LYS A 232 12.82 -2.79 -30.79
CA LYS A 232 13.58 -3.75 -31.60
C LYS A 232 14.89 -4.23 -30.98
N ASP A 233 14.81 -5.08 -29.95
CA ASP A 233 15.76 -6.18 -29.79
C ASP A 233 15.04 -7.29 -29.01
N GLY A 234 14.86 -8.44 -29.67
CA GLY A 234 14.02 -9.55 -29.20
C GLY A 234 14.61 -10.36 -28.06
N ALA A 235 15.06 -9.71 -26.97
CA ALA A 235 15.76 -10.39 -25.87
C ALA A 235 15.42 -9.91 -24.45
N SER A 236 14.29 -9.22 -24.22
CA SER A 236 13.72 -9.20 -22.86
C SER A 236 12.82 -10.43 -22.68
N VAL A 237 13.33 -11.42 -21.94
CA VAL A 237 12.71 -12.72 -21.71
C VAL A 237 11.43 -12.61 -20.84
N TYR A 238 11.13 -11.44 -20.25
CA TYR A 238 10.05 -11.28 -19.27
C TYR A 238 9.19 -10.05 -19.58
N SER A 239 8.22 -10.21 -20.49
CA SER A 239 7.09 -9.29 -20.56
C SER A 239 6.17 -9.53 -19.36
N VAL A 240 5.53 -8.46 -18.86
CA VAL A 240 4.46 -8.51 -17.85
C VAL A 240 3.43 -9.59 -18.22
N THR A 241 3.14 -9.70 -19.51
CA THR A 241 2.25 -10.67 -20.14
C THR A 241 2.71 -12.12 -19.94
N ARG A 242 4.00 -12.43 -20.13
CA ARG A 242 4.51 -13.80 -19.98
C ARG A 242 4.54 -14.25 -18.53
N VAL A 243 4.86 -13.35 -17.59
CA VAL A 243 4.76 -13.67 -16.16
C VAL A 243 3.31 -13.93 -15.78
N PHE A 244 2.40 -13.07 -16.24
CA PHE A 244 0.98 -13.19 -16.01
C PHE A 244 0.38 -14.49 -16.59
N GLU A 245 0.73 -14.85 -17.82
CA GLU A 245 0.27 -16.08 -18.50
C GLU A 245 0.64 -17.34 -17.72
N ASN A 246 1.86 -17.40 -17.18
CA ASN A 246 2.37 -18.55 -16.43
C ASN A 246 1.73 -18.74 -15.03
N LEU A 247 0.89 -17.81 -14.58
CA LEU A 247 0.19 -17.94 -13.31
C LEU A 247 -0.96 -18.95 -13.41
N ARG A 248 -0.85 -20.04 -12.63
CA ARG A 248 -1.89 -21.09 -12.52
C ARG A 248 -3.20 -20.57 -11.93
N VAL A 249 -3.11 -19.64 -10.98
CA VAL A 249 -4.27 -18.99 -10.35
C VAL A 249 -4.04 -17.48 -10.39
N LYS A 250 -5.00 -16.75 -10.97
CA LYS A 250 -4.95 -15.31 -11.12
C LYS A 250 -6.03 -14.70 -10.23
N HIS A 251 -5.60 -14.00 -9.17
CA HIS A 251 -6.52 -13.31 -8.26
C HIS A 251 -6.79 -11.89 -8.74
N VAL A 252 -7.80 -11.22 -8.15
CA VAL A 252 -8.18 -9.84 -8.51
C VAL A 252 -6.96 -8.90 -8.55
N HIS A 253 -6.08 -8.96 -7.54
CA HIS A 253 -4.88 -8.12 -7.46
C HIS A 253 -3.89 -8.34 -8.61
N THR A 254 -3.78 -9.58 -9.08
CA THR A 254 -2.90 -9.94 -10.20
C THR A 254 -3.41 -9.33 -11.51
N TRP A 255 -4.73 -9.37 -11.73
CA TRP A 255 -5.37 -8.74 -12.89
C TRP A 255 -5.25 -7.21 -12.82
N THR A 256 -5.52 -6.63 -11.64
CA THR A 256 -5.39 -5.18 -11.39
C THR A 256 -3.97 -4.69 -11.71
N GLU A 257 -2.94 -5.41 -11.26
CA GLU A 257 -1.56 -4.99 -11.48
C GLU A 257 -1.16 -5.09 -12.95
N MET A 258 -1.63 -6.11 -13.68
CA MET A 258 -1.42 -6.24 -15.12
C MET A 258 -2.05 -5.07 -15.88
N ILE A 259 -3.29 -4.69 -15.53
CA ILE A 259 -4.01 -3.56 -16.12
C ILE A 259 -3.26 -2.26 -15.85
N ASN A 260 -2.84 -2.02 -14.61
CA ASN A 260 -2.09 -0.81 -14.24
C ASN A 260 -0.76 -0.73 -14.97
N GLY A 261 -0.03 -1.85 -15.08
CA GLY A 261 1.22 -1.90 -15.82
C GLY A 261 1.05 -1.53 -17.29
N LEU A 262 0.04 -2.08 -17.96
CA LEU A 262 -0.26 -1.73 -19.35
C LEU A 262 -0.70 -0.26 -19.50
N ALA A 263 -1.51 0.24 -18.56
CA ALA A 263 -1.99 1.62 -18.53
C ALA A 263 -0.85 2.64 -18.42
N VAL A 264 0.09 2.43 -17.49
CA VAL A 264 1.28 3.30 -17.29
C VAL A 264 2.16 3.35 -18.54
N HIS A 265 2.21 2.27 -19.31
CA HIS A 265 3.01 2.19 -20.53
C HIS A 265 2.28 2.66 -21.79
N GLY A 266 1.03 3.13 -21.67
CA GLY A 266 0.25 3.65 -22.79
C GLY A 266 -0.33 2.57 -23.71
N ASP A 267 -0.24 1.28 -23.35
CA ASP A 267 -0.94 0.19 -24.05
C ASP A 267 -2.38 0.07 -23.51
N ALA A 268 -3.18 1.07 -23.86
CA ALA A 268 -4.57 1.14 -23.42
C ALA A 268 -5.44 0.01 -23.99
N LEU A 269 -5.14 -0.47 -25.21
CA LEU A 269 -5.87 -1.58 -25.82
C LEU A 269 -5.58 -2.91 -25.12
N GLY A 270 -4.31 -3.18 -24.79
CA GLY A 270 -3.93 -4.33 -23.99
C GLY A 270 -4.60 -4.31 -22.62
N ALA A 271 -4.63 -3.16 -21.94
CA ALA A 271 -5.26 -3.01 -20.62
C ALA A 271 -6.76 -3.35 -20.66
N LEU A 272 -7.48 -2.88 -21.68
CA LEU A 272 -8.89 -3.18 -21.89
C LEU A 272 -9.13 -4.66 -22.23
N ASN A 273 -8.25 -5.28 -23.03
CA ASN A 273 -8.37 -6.69 -23.36
C ASN A 273 -8.15 -7.60 -22.13
N VAL A 274 -7.16 -7.27 -21.30
CA VAL A 274 -6.92 -7.96 -20.02
C VAL A 274 -8.11 -7.79 -19.08
N PHE A 275 -8.72 -6.61 -19.03
CA PHE A 275 -9.92 -6.38 -18.24
C PHE A 275 -11.12 -7.21 -18.75
N SER A 276 -11.31 -7.33 -20.06
CA SER A 276 -12.35 -8.21 -20.63
C SER A 276 -12.13 -9.68 -20.24
N HIS A 277 -10.90 -10.19 -20.32
CA HIS A 277 -10.58 -11.54 -19.87
C HIS A 277 -10.75 -11.76 -18.36
N MET A 278 -10.51 -10.73 -17.55
CA MET A 278 -10.81 -10.77 -16.11
C MET A 278 -12.31 -10.99 -15.86
N LEU A 279 -13.16 -10.31 -16.62
CA LEU A 279 -14.62 -10.45 -16.55
C LEU A 279 -15.09 -11.82 -17.05
N GLU A 280 -14.55 -12.30 -18.16
CA GLU A 280 -14.84 -13.66 -18.69
C GLU A 280 -14.44 -14.76 -17.70
N GLY A 281 -13.35 -14.54 -16.95
CA GLY A 281 -12.90 -15.42 -15.88
C GLY A 281 -13.78 -15.37 -14.62
N GLY A 282 -14.84 -14.54 -14.59
CA GLY A 282 -15.73 -14.40 -13.44
C GLY A 282 -15.10 -13.71 -12.23
N ILE A 283 -13.95 -13.03 -12.40
CA ILE A 283 -13.26 -12.32 -11.33
C ILE A 283 -13.85 -10.92 -11.22
N GLN A 284 -14.40 -10.60 -10.05
CA GLN A 284 -15.02 -9.28 -9.83
C GLN A 284 -13.96 -8.18 -9.72
N PRO A 285 -14.05 -7.11 -10.53
CA PRO A 285 -13.21 -5.92 -10.39
C PRO A 285 -13.46 -5.18 -9.09
N ASN A 286 -12.40 -4.57 -8.55
CA ASN A 286 -12.47 -3.67 -7.41
C ASN A 286 -12.22 -2.21 -7.84
N GLU A 287 -12.27 -1.28 -6.88
CA GLU A 287 -12.06 0.15 -7.14
C GLU A 287 -10.73 0.43 -7.86
N VAL A 288 -9.63 -0.22 -7.43
CA VAL A 288 -8.30 -0.03 -8.02
C VAL A 288 -8.24 -0.52 -9.47
N THR A 289 -8.97 -1.58 -9.79
CA THR A 289 -9.08 -2.10 -11.17
C THR A 289 -9.75 -1.08 -12.09
N PHE A 290 -10.83 -0.45 -11.62
CA PHE A 290 -11.52 0.59 -12.36
C PHE A 290 -10.65 1.85 -12.54
N LEU A 291 -9.90 2.24 -11.51
CA LEU A 291 -8.94 3.34 -11.64
C LEU A 291 -7.90 3.04 -12.74
N GLY A 292 -7.37 1.81 -12.78
CA GLY A 292 -6.40 1.38 -13.79
C GLY A 292 -6.92 1.46 -15.22
N VAL A 293 -8.10 0.89 -15.49
CA VAL A 293 -8.70 0.94 -16.84
C VAL A 293 -9.11 2.34 -17.26
N LEU A 294 -9.60 3.18 -16.33
CA LEU A 294 -9.93 4.58 -16.63
C LEU A 294 -8.68 5.41 -16.91
N GLY A 295 -7.58 5.15 -16.19
CA GLY A 295 -6.26 5.71 -16.48
C GLY A 295 -5.78 5.31 -17.87
N ALA A 296 -5.92 4.02 -18.23
CA ALA A 296 -5.59 3.52 -19.57
C ALA A 296 -6.41 4.23 -20.64
N CYS A 297 -7.74 4.35 -20.46
CA CYS A 297 -8.60 5.09 -21.38
C CYS A 297 -8.16 6.55 -21.52
N SER A 298 -7.82 7.23 -20.43
CA SER A 298 -7.32 8.61 -20.44
C SER A 298 -6.06 8.78 -21.29
N HIS A 299 -5.11 7.86 -21.15
CA HIS A 299 -3.88 7.87 -21.95
C HIS A 299 -4.09 7.45 -23.41
N GLY A 300 -5.01 6.53 -23.67
CA GLY A 300 -5.34 6.03 -25.00
C GLY A 300 -6.38 6.84 -25.78
N GLY A 301 -7.06 7.80 -25.13
CA GLY A 301 -8.11 8.62 -25.75
C GLY A 301 -9.43 7.88 -25.99
N PHE A 302 -9.68 6.76 -25.31
CA PHE A 302 -10.91 5.96 -25.48
C PHE A 302 -12.09 6.53 -24.68
N VAL A 303 -12.69 7.62 -25.17
CA VAL A 303 -13.75 8.37 -24.47
C VAL A 303 -15.00 7.53 -24.21
N ASP A 304 -15.53 6.87 -25.23
CA ASP A 304 -16.77 6.10 -25.12
C ASP A 304 -16.62 4.93 -24.15
N GLU A 305 -15.48 4.25 -24.22
CA GLU A 305 -15.17 3.14 -23.34
C GLU A 305 -14.93 3.60 -21.90
N GLY A 306 -14.23 4.72 -21.69
CA GLY A 306 -14.08 5.33 -20.38
C GLY A 306 -15.43 5.69 -19.72
N LYS A 307 -16.36 6.28 -20.47
CA LYS A 307 -17.73 6.56 -20.00
C LYS A 307 -18.46 5.26 -19.62
N ARG A 308 -18.40 4.24 -20.49
CA ARG A 308 -19.02 2.93 -20.25
C ARG A 308 -18.50 2.27 -18.96
N LEU A 309 -17.18 2.27 -18.77
CA LEU A 309 -16.53 1.69 -17.59
C LEU A 309 -16.89 2.45 -16.30
N PHE A 310 -16.96 3.79 -16.37
CA PHE A 310 -17.33 4.62 -15.22
C PHE A 310 -18.78 4.37 -14.76
N GLU A 311 -19.72 4.23 -15.70
CA GLU A 311 -21.10 3.88 -15.37
C GLU A 311 -21.24 2.44 -14.88
N MET A 312 -20.48 1.50 -15.47
CA MET A 312 -20.46 0.11 -15.03
C MET A 312 -19.96 -0.02 -13.58
N MET A 313 -18.95 0.75 -13.18
CA MET A 313 -18.46 0.81 -11.80
C MET A 313 -19.58 1.19 -10.81
N LYS A 314 -20.41 2.18 -11.14
CA LYS A 314 -21.45 2.74 -10.26
C LYS A 314 -22.71 1.89 -10.23
N HIS A 315 -23.18 1.45 -11.40
CA HIS A 315 -24.49 0.84 -11.55
C HIS A 315 -24.47 -0.69 -11.51
N THR A 316 -23.40 -1.31 -12.03
CA THR A 316 -23.30 -2.78 -12.07
C THR A 316 -22.56 -3.32 -10.85
N TYR A 317 -21.46 -2.69 -10.46
CA TYR A 317 -20.63 -3.14 -9.34
C TYR A 317 -20.89 -2.39 -8.03
N HIS A 318 -21.73 -1.35 -8.06
CA HIS A 318 -22.08 -0.54 -6.89
C HIS A 318 -20.86 0.00 -6.12
N LEU A 319 -19.77 0.30 -6.84
CA LEU A 319 -18.56 0.88 -6.28
C LEU A 319 -18.67 2.40 -6.32
N ASN A 320 -18.33 3.05 -5.20
CA ASN A 320 -18.38 4.51 -5.09
C ASN A 320 -17.13 5.13 -5.70
N PRO A 321 -17.24 5.97 -6.75
CA PRO A 321 -16.08 6.61 -7.36
C PRO A 321 -15.39 7.57 -6.38
N LYS A 322 -14.07 7.41 -6.24
CA LYS A 322 -13.19 8.32 -5.49
C LYS A 322 -12.66 9.45 -6.36
N MET A 323 -12.02 10.45 -5.73
CA MET A 323 -11.45 11.64 -6.39
C MET A 323 -10.57 11.29 -7.60
N GLU A 324 -9.79 10.22 -7.50
CA GLU A 324 -8.87 9.75 -8.52
C GLU A 324 -9.61 9.28 -9.79
N HIS A 325 -10.76 8.61 -9.64
CA HIS A 325 -11.58 8.14 -10.76
C HIS A 325 -12.18 9.32 -11.54
N TYR A 326 -12.68 10.33 -10.81
CA TYR A 326 -13.15 11.58 -11.41
C TYR A 326 -12.00 12.32 -12.10
N GLY A 327 -10.80 12.32 -11.50
CA GLY A 327 -9.59 12.87 -12.11
C GLY A 327 -9.27 12.23 -13.46
N CYS A 328 -9.30 10.90 -13.56
CA CYS A 328 -9.09 10.19 -14.82
C CYS A 328 -10.16 10.53 -15.88
N MET A 329 -11.43 10.64 -15.49
CA MET A 329 -12.51 11.01 -16.41
C MET A 329 -12.39 12.45 -16.94
N VAL A 330 -12.01 13.39 -16.07
CA VAL A 330 -11.79 14.78 -16.46
C VAL A 330 -10.56 14.90 -17.36
N ASP A 331 -9.48 14.16 -17.08
CA ASP A 331 -8.29 14.15 -17.96
C ASP A 331 -8.63 13.53 -19.34
N LEU A 332 -9.37 12.42 -19.37
CA LEU A 332 -9.83 11.77 -20.60
C LEU A 332 -10.67 12.72 -21.47
N LEU A 333 -11.73 13.31 -20.90
CA LEU A 333 -12.63 14.21 -21.61
C LEU A 333 -11.93 15.52 -22.00
N GLY A 334 -11.05 16.04 -21.13
CA GLY A 334 -10.25 17.22 -21.39
C GLY A 334 -9.26 17.03 -22.54
N ARG A 335 -8.60 15.86 -22.62
CA ARG A 335 -7.71 15.52 -23.74
C ARG A 335 -8.44 15.34 -25.07
N ALA A 336 -9.66 14.79 -25.02
CA ALA A 336 -10.47 14.57 -26.20
C ALA A 336 -11.31 15.78 -26.64
N GLY A 337 -11.25 16.90 -25.89
CA GLY A 337 -11.96 18.14 -26.22
C GLY A 337 -13.42 18.21 -25.78
N HIS A 338 -13.92 17.22 -25.02
CA HIS A 338 -15.28 17.19 -24.49
C HIS A 338 -15.39 17.97 -23.16
N LEU A 339 -15.19 19.30 -23.22
CA LEU A 339 -15.09 20.15 -22.03
C LEU A 339 -16.41 20.28 -21.25
N GLU A 340 -17.54 20.31 -21.96
CA GLU A 340 -18.88 20.38 -21.37
C GLU A 340 -19.20 19.12 -20.58
N ASP A 341 -18.87 17.94 -21.13
CA ASP A 341 -19.00 16.66 -20.42
C ASP A 341 -18.06 16.61 -19.20
N ALA A 342 -16.82 17.10 -19.34
CA ALA A 342 -15.86 17.16 -18.23
C ALA A 342 -16.37 18.06 -17.09
N LYS A 343 -17.01 19.19 -17.43
CA LYS A 343 -17.64 20.08 -16.45
C LYS A 343 -18.83 19.42 -15.78
N GLN A 344 -19.68 18.73 -16.55
CA GLN A 344 -20.82 18.02 -15.98
C GLN A 344 -20.37 16.94 -14.99
N ILE A 345 -19.27 16.24 -15.27
CA ILE A 345 -18.66 15.29 -14.34
C ILE A 345 -18.20 15.98 -13.05
N ILE A 346 -17.63 17.18 -13.14
CA ILE A 346 -17.19 17.98 -11.98
C ILE A 346 -18.37 18.46 -11.14
N ASP A 347 -19.41 18.99 -11.80
CA ASP A 347 -20.60 19.53 -11.13
C ASP A 347 -21.40 18.42 -10.41
N ASN A 348 -21.36 17.19 -10.94
CA ASN A 348 -22.03 16.02 -10.37
C ASN A 348 -21.18 15.26 -9.32
N MET A 349 -20.01 15.77 -8.92
CA MET A 349 -19.21 15.14 -7.87
C MET A 349 -19.88 15.26 -6.50
N PRO A 350 -19.98 14.16 -5.72
CA PRO A 350 -20.51 14.20 -4.35
C PRO A 350 -19.53 14.83 -3.34
N MET A 351 -18.30 15.15 -3.77
CA MET A 351 -17.25 15.78 -2.96
C MET A 351 -16.72 17.05 -3.61
N LYS A 352 -16.08 17.92 -2.81
CA LYS A 352 -15.49 19.17 -3.30
C LYS A 352 -14.32 18.87 -4.26
N PRO A 353 -14.32 19.40 -5.50
CA PRO A 353 -13.26 19.15 -6.48
C PRO A 353 -11.87 19.54 -5.95
N SER A 354 -10.86 18.69 -6.19
CA SER A 354 -9.48 19.04 -5.85
C SER A 354 -8.94 20.12 -6.81
N PRO A 355 -8.04 21.01 -6.35
CA PRO A 355 -7.42 22.03 -7.21
C PRO A 355 -6.72 21.44 -8.45
N GLY A 356 -6.21 20.21 -8.36
CA GLY A 356 -5.57 19.51 -9.48
C GLY A 356 -6.53 19.16 -10.62
N ILE A 357 -7.76 18.74 -10.32
CA ILE A 357 -8.77 18.41 -11.36
C ILE A 357 -9.23 19.68 -12.08
N VAL A 358 -9.45 20.76 -11.32
CA VAL A 358 -9.84 22.06 -11.90
C VAL A 358 -8.69 22.64 -12.75
N ALA A 359 -7.45 22.49 -12.32
CA ALA A 359 -6.28 22.88 -13.10
C ALA A 359 -6.12 22.06 -14.38
N ALA A 360 -6.37 20.75 -14.34
CA ALA A 360 -6.31 19.87 -15.51
C ALA A 360 -7.32 20.29 -16.59
N LEU A 361 -8.55 20.65 -16.20
CA LEU A 361 -9.56 21.19 -17.13
C LEU A 361 -9.13 22.54 -17.73
N LEU A 362 -8.61 23.45 -16.89
CA LEU A 362 -8.23 24.80 -17.33
C LEU A 362 -6.99 24.81 -18.23
N ALA A 363 -5.99 23.97 -17.95
CA ALA A 363 -4.76 23.87 -18.73
C ALA A 363 -5.03 23.42 -20.18
N ARG A 364 -6.02 22.53 -20.40
CA ARG A 364 -6.35 22.01 -21.73
C ARG A 364 -7.18 22.98 -22.59
N ARG A 365 -7.78 24.01 -21.96
CA ARG A 365 -8.54 25.07 -22.65
C ARG A 365 -7.65 25.98 -23.50
N GLN A 366 -6.35 26.04 -23.25
CA GLN A 366 -5.39 26.84 -24.03
C GLN A 366 -5.27 26.38 -25.50
N HIS A 367 -5.63 25.13 -25.84
CA HIS A 367 -5.61 24.62 -27.22
C HIS A 367 -6.87 24.95 -28.05
N TRP A 368 -7.95 25.47 -27.43
CA TRP A 368 -9.23 25.79 -28.11
C TRP A 368 -9.60 27.29 -28.02
N ILE A 369 -8.62 28.21 -27.97
CA ILE A 369 -8.93 29.64 -28.09
C ILE A 369 -9.31 29.94 -29.55
N CYS A 370 -10.50 29.52 -29.98
CA CYS A 370 -11.15 29.84 -31.25
C CYS A 370 -12.67 29.59 -31.22
N THR A 371 -13.36 29.76 -30.08
CA THR A 371 -14.81 30.08 -30.10
C THR A 371 -15.19 30.86 -28.83
N PRO A 372 -15.57 32.14 -28.92
CA PRO A 372 -16.10 32.90 -27.81
C PRO A 372 -17.60 32.65 -27.71
N ASP A 373 -18.05 31.94 -26.68
CA ASP A 373 -19.18 32.35 -25.85
C ASP A 373 -19.59 31.29 -24.82
N LYS A 374 -19.87 31.76 -23.60
CA LYS A 374 -20.48 31.05 -22.45
C LYS A 374 -19.59 30.12 -21.62
N PHE A 375 -18.66 30.66 -20.83
CA PHE A 375 -18.24 29.96 -19.60
C PHE A 375 -17.64 30.92 -18.57
N VAL A 376 -18.44 31.32 -17.57
CA VAL A 376 -17.96 32.02 -16.38
C VAL A 376 -17.82 30.99 -15.25
N PHE A 377 -16.58 30.57 -14.96
CA PHE A 377 -16.29 29.76 -13.77
C PHE A 377 -16.04 30.72 -12.60
N ASN A 378 -16.85 30.65 -11.56
CA ASN A 378 -16.78 31.59 -10.45
C ASN A 378 -15.66 31.19 -9.47
N VAL A 379 -14.44 31.66 -9.74
CA VAL A 379 -13.21 31.38 -8.97
C VAL A 379 -13.32 31.79 -7.49
N SER A 380 -14.30 32.63 -7.14
CA SER A 380 -14.57 33.11 -5.78
C SER A 380 -14.91 32.02 -4.76
N LYS A 381 -15.44 30.85 -5.19
CA LYS A 381 -15.78 29.73 -4.28
C LYS A 381 -14.58 28.89 -3.82
N LEU A 382 -13.39 29.08 -4.41
CA LEU A 382 -12.16 28.38 -4.01
C LEU A 382 -11.45 29.05 -2.82
N GLY A 383 -11.80 30.29 -2.48
CA GLY A 383 -11.03 31.15 -1.58
C GLY A 383 -11.65 31.45 -0.22
N SER A 384 -12.60 30.67 0.29
CA SER A 384 -13.18 30.97 1.62
C SER A 384 -13.56 29.72 2.41
N SER A 385 -12.58 29.05 3.04
CA SER A 385 -12.72 28.45 4.39
C SER A 385 -11.42 27.79 4.87
N SER A 386 -11.08 28.10 6.13
CA SER A 386 -10.12 27.47 7.06
C SER A 386 -8.61 27.57 6.80
N SER A 387 -8.00 28.55 7.47
CA SER A 387 -6.86 28.43 8.41
C SER A 387 -5.77 27.36 8.16
N GLY A 388 -4.52 27.84 7.98
CA GLY A 388 -3.31 27.05 8.26
C GLY A 388 -2.20 27.25 7.22
N GLN A 389 -1.12 27.92 7.62
CA GLN A 389 0.11 28.16 6.84
C GLN A 389 0.82 26.89 6.32
N GLU A 390 0.37 25.69 6.65
CA GLU A 390 0.99 24.41 6.24
C GLU A 390 0.52 23.90 4.85
N ALA A 391 -0.57 24.43 4.28
CA ALA A 391 -1.01 24.04 2.93
C ALA A 391 -0.24 24.74 1.80
N HIS A 392 0.59 25.73 2.12
CA HIS A 392 1.23 26.63 1.16
C HIS A 392 2.41 26.01 0.39
N GLU A 393 3.08 25.00 0.96
CA GLU A 393 4.27 24.40 0.34
C GLU A 393 3.96 23.21 -0.59
N ARG A 394 2.90 22.43 -0.32
CA ARG A 394 2.56 21.24 -1.13
C ARG A 394 1.88 21.52 -2.46
N ASN A 395 1.33 22.72 -2.66
CA ASN A 395 0.54 23.09 -3.85
C ASN A 395 1.06 24.33 -4.61
N ALA A 396 2.31 24.75 -4.35
CA ALA A 396 2.90 25.94 -4.99
C ALA A 396 2.88 25.88 -6.53
N GLY A 397 3.07 24.69 -7.12
CA GLY A 397 2.99 24.49 -8.57
C GLY A 397 1.57 24.72 -9.14
N VAL A 398 0.53 24.32 -8.41
CA VAL A 398 -0.87 24.52 -8.81
C VAL A 398 -1.23 26.01 -8.74
N TYR A 399 -0.75 26.71 -7.72
CA TYR A 399 -0.94 28.16 -7.57
C TYR A 399 -0.24 28.95 -8.68
N LEU A 400 1.01 28.59 -9.01
CA LEU A 400 1.75 29.17 -10.14
C LEU A 400 1.04 28.94 -11.49
N ILE A 401 0.47 27.76 -11.72
CA ILE A 401 -0.31 27.45 -12.93
C ILE A 401 -1.60 28.30 -12.97
N LEU A 402 -2.33 28.38 -11.86
CA LEU A 402 -3.56 29.18 -11.75
C LEU A 402 -3.29 30.68 -11.89
N GLU A 403 -2.16 31.17 -11.36
CA GLU A 403 -1.75 32.57 -11.44
C GLU A 403 -1.24 32.93 -12.84
N ASN A 404 -0.50 32.03 -13.51
CA ASN A 404 -0.17 32.16 -14.94
C ASN A 404 -1.42 32.16 -15.82
N LEU A 405 -2.39 31.27 -15.57
CA LEU A 405 -3.68 31.25 -16.27
C LEU A 405 -4.48 32.55 -16.04
N ARG A 406 -4.45 33.11 -14.82
CA ARG A 406 -5.10 34.38 -14.49
C ARG A 406 -4.45 35.57 -15.20
N LEU A 407 -3.12 35.56 -15.33
CA LEU A 407 -2.35 36.57 -16.08
C LEU A 407 -2.60 36.45 -17.60
N GLN A 408 -2.65 35.23 -18.14
CA GLN A 408 -2.95 35.01 -19.56
C GLN A 408 -4.40 35.35 -19.94
N LEU A 409 -5.38 35.07 -19.08
CA LEU A 409 -6.78 35.49 -19.28
C LEU A 409 -6.94 37.01 -19.25
N LYS A 410 -6.14 37.72 -18.44
CA LYS A 410 -6.09 39.20 -18.48
C LYS A 410 -5.54 39.71 -19.81
N LEU A 411 -4.54 39.06 -20.39
CA LEU A 411 -3.95 39.41 -21.69
C LEU A 411 -4.91 39.14 -22.85
N VAL A 412 -5.66 38.02 -22.84
CA VAL A 412 -6.67 37.69 -23.86
C VAL A 412 -7.87 38.64 -23.80
N ASN A 413 -8.34 39.01 -22.59
CA ASN A 413 -9.40 40.02 -22.44
C ASN A 413 -8.94 41.44 -22.83
N GLN A 414 -7.64 41.75 -22.75
CA GLN A 414 -7.07 43.00 -23.25
C GLN A 414 -7.01 43.05 -24.79
N ALA A 415 -6.78 41.91 -25.46
CA ALA A 415 -6.83 41.82 -26.91
C ALA A 415 -8.24 42.06 -27.46
N GLN A 416 -9.29 41.56 -26.79
CA GLN A 416 -10.69 41.84 -27.16
C GLN A 416 -11.15 43.27 -26.83
N TRP A 417 -10.47 43.97 -25.90
CA TRP A 417 -10.72 45.40 -25.64
C TRP A 417 -10.17 46.32 -26.73
N ASN A 418 -9.13 45.89 -27.45
CA ASN A 418 -8.49 46.69 -28.50
C ASN A 418 -9.13 46.47 -29.89
N GLU A 419 -9.74 45.32 -30.17
CA GLU A 419 -10.47 45.09 -31.43
C GLU A 419 -11.91 45.64 -31.42
N GLY A 420 -12.47 45.94 -30.24
CA GLY A 420 -13.77 46.62 -30.10
C GLY A 420 -13.73 48.13 -30.37
N PHE A 421 -12.55 48.73 -30.54
CA PHE A 421 -12.39 50.18 -30.76
C PHE A 421 -12.14 50.58 -32.21
N ASP A 422 -11.99 49.63 -33.14
CA ASP A 422 -11.72 49.91 -34.56
C ASP A 422 -12.94 49.78 -35.48
N LEU A 423 -14.13 49.52 -34.92
CA LEU A 423 -15.41 49.57 -35.65
C LEU A 423 -16.34 50.73 -35.24
N ALA A 424 -15.86 51.67 -34.40
CA ALA A 424 -16.62 52.85 -33.98
C ALA A 424 -16.06 54.19 -34.50
N SER A 425 -15.13 54.17 -35.46
CA SER A 425 -14.51 55.39 -36.03
C SER A 425 -14.80 55.65 -37.52
N LYS A 426 -15.67 54.85 -38.17
CA LYS A 426 -16.12 55.09 -39.56
C LYS A 426 -17.59 54.71 -39.79
N ILE A 427 -18.50 55.52 -39.24
CA ILE A 427 -19.80 55.81 -39.87
C ILE A 427 -19.99 57.34 -39.78
N ASP A 428 -19.90 57.97 -40.96
CA ASP A 428 -20.26 59.34 -41.42
C ASP A 428 -21.04 60.26 -40.45
N VAL A 429 -20.74 61.57 -40.27
CA VAL A 429 -20.46 62.68 -41.22
C VAL A 429 -21.52 62.83 -42.32
N GLY A 430 -22.60 63.54 -42.00
CA GLY A 430 -23.64 63.98 -42.93
C GLY A 430 -24.85 64.54 -42.21
#